data_AF-A0A7V3XB89-F1
#
_entry.id   AF-A0A7V3XB89-F1
#
_cell.length_a   1.000
_cell.length_b   1.000
_cell.length_c   1.000
_cell.angle_alpha   90.00
_cell.angle_beta   90.00
_cell.angle_gamma   90.00
#
_symmetry.space_group_name_H-M   'P 1'
#
loop_
_entity.id
_entity.type
_entity.pdbx_description
1 polymer ?
#
loop_
_entity_poly.entity_id
_entity_poly.type
_entity_poly.pdbx_seq_one_letter_code
_entity_poly.pdbx_strand_id
1 'polypeptide(L)'
;MKFFLAISCLLFFSFAVQAQIPQSPITDKPTLKVKPLQPADLVVTHVSLISAAWNNDQKAWVIKVNVTVKNAGGVISPTGILIGLVKKNNGIRWEKLPLAAQVNALNAGASVTKEYTFIDRDKILGVNDRFSFLIRLDPANAIKEGNENNNDSAPLAIPPSQ
;
A
#
# COMPACT_ATOMS: atom_id res chain seq x y z
N MET A 1 -46.07 -0.73 102.24
CA MET A 1 -46.98 -0.48 101.11
C MET A 1 -46.21 -0.65 99.80
N LYS A 2 -46.77 -1.47 98.89
CA LYS A 2 -46.57 -1.53 97.43
C LYS A 2 -45.32 -2.21 96.83
N PHE A 3 -45.57 -3.46 96.43
CA PHE A 3 -45.10 -4.26 95.28
C PHE A 3 -44.48 -3.52 94.06
N PHE A 4 -43.56 -4.20 93.35
CA PHE A 4 -43.64 -4.73 91.95
C PHE A 4 -42.23 -5.32 91.58
N LEU A 5 -42.06 -6.60 91.20
CA LEU A 5 -42.03 -7.18 89.82
C LEU A 5 -41.00 -6.45 88.91
N ALA A 6 -40.17 -7.00 88.02
CA ALA A 6 -40.03 -8.25 87.26
C ALA A 6 -38.76 -7.98 86.37
N ILE A 7 -37.92 -8.91 85.89
CA ILE A 7 -38.06 -9.81 84.74
C ILE A 7 -36.63 -10.08 84.23
N SER A 8 -36.37 -11.34 83.91
CA SER A 8 -35.17 -11.88 83.27
C SER A 8 -35.06 -11.40 81.81
N CYS A 9 -33.85 -11.09 81.33
CA CYS A 9 -33.59 -10.89 79.90
C CYS A 9 -32.40 -11.74 79.46
N LEU A 10 -32.71 -12.91 78.90
CA LEU A 10 -31.79 -13.74 78.11
C LEU A 10 -31.55 -13.04 76.76
N LEU A 11 -30.30 -12.72 76.44
CA LEU A 11 -29.92 -12.30 75.09
C LEU A 11 -29.38 -13.51 74.31
N PHE A 12 -30.17 -14.00 73.36
CA PHE A 12 -29.71 -14.91 72.32
C PHE A 12 -28.99 -14.09 71.24
N PHE A 13 -27.69 -14.35 71.03
CA PHE A 13 -26.97 -13.88 69.85
C PHE A 13 -27.24 -14.82 68.67
N SER A 14 -28.00 -14.36 67.69
CA SER A 14 -28.16 -15.02 66.39
C SER A 14 -26.98 -14.65 65.49
N PHE A 15 -26.09 -15.60 65.20
CA PHE A 15 -25.13 -15.47 64.09
C PHE A 15 -25.87 -15.72 62.78
N ALA A 16 -26.07 -14.68 61.97
CA ALA A 16 -26.44 -14.86 60.57
C ALA A 16 -25.21 -15.32 59.79
N VAL A 17 -25.21 -16.57 59.34
CA VAL A 17 -24.24 -17.07 58.35
C VAL A 17 -24.63 -16.48 57.00
N GLN A 18 -23.86 -15.52 56.51
CA GLN A 18 -24.02 -15.00 55.17
C GLN A 18 -23.43 -16.00 54.18
N ALA A 19 -24.29 -16.70 53.44
CA ALA A 19 -23.86 -17.61 52.38
C ALA A 19 -23.13 -16.81 51.28
N GLN A 20 -21.86 -17.12 51.08
CA GLN A 20 -21.05 -16.54 50.01
C GLN A 20 -21.48 -17.19 48.69
N ILE A 21 -22.01 -16.39 47.76
CA ILE A 21 -22.38 -16.87 46.42
C ILE A 21 -21.08 -17.30 45.72
N PRO A 22 -20.96 -18.55 45.23
CA PRO A 22 -19.79 -18.97 44.46
C PRO A 22 -19.69 -18.12 43.19
N GLN A 23 -18.64 -17.29 43.08
CA GLN A 23 -18.31 -16.66 41.82
C GLN A 23 -17.72 -17.71 40.87
N SER A 24 -18.40 -17.93 39.75
CA SER A 24 -17.85 -18.73 38.66
C SER A 24 -16.57 -18.06 38.12
N PRO A 25 -15.53 -18.83 37.74
CA PRO A 25 -14.30 -18.27 37.18
C PRO A 25 -14.62 -17.47 35.91
N ILE A 26 -14.24 -16.20 35.88
CA ILE A 26 -14.33 -15.36 34.68
C ILE A 26 -13.35 -15.96 33.65
N THR A 27 -13.88 -16.64 32.65
CA THR A 27 -13.10 -17.21 31.54
C THR A 27 -13.19 -16.28 30.33
N ASP A 28 -12.90 -15.00 30.52
CA ASP A 28 -12.73 -14.08 29.39
C ASP A 28 -11.29 -14.19 28.90
N LYS A 29 -11.05 -15.20 28.06
CA LYS A 29 -9.84 -15.25 27.24
C LYS A 29 -9.87 -14.01 26.34
N PRO A 30 -8.90 -13.08 26.39
CA PRO A 30 -8.89 -11.94 25.50
C PRO A 30 -8.78 -12.46 24.06
N THR A 31 -9.87 -12.32 23.30
CA THR A 31 -9.85 -12.59 21.86
C THR A 31 -9.04 -11.47 21.22
N LEU A 32 -7.73 -11.67 21.09
CA LEU A 32 -6.90 -10.84 20.22
C LEU A 32 -7.52 -10.89 18.83
N LYS A 33 -8.21 -9.82 18.43
CA LYS A 33 -8.54 -9.57 17.03
C LYS A 33 -7.24 -9.24 16.32
N VAL A 34 -6.45 -10.27 16.00
CA VAL A 34 -5.26 -10.11 15.17
C VAL A 34 -5.76 -9.74 13.77
N LYS A 35 -5.57 -8.49 13.37
CA LYS A 35 -5.81 -8.09 11.98
C LYS A 35 -4.87 -8.94 11.09
N PRO A 36 -5.38 -9.65 10.07
CA PRO A 36 -4.52 -10.35 9.13
C PRO A 36 -3.47 -9.39 8.58
N LEU A 37 -2.22 -9.81 8.58
CA LEU A 37 -1.12 -9.03 8.04
C LEU A 37 -1.36 -8.83 6.54
N GLN A 38 -1.55 -7.59 6.12
CA GLN A 38 -1.72 -7.26 4.71
C GLN A 38 -0.38 -7.51 3.99
N PRO A 39 -0.37 -8.18 2.82
CA PRO A 39 0.83 -8.30 1.99
C PRO A 39 1.43 -6.94 1.61
N ALA A 40 2.58 -6.95 0.93
CA ALA A 40 3.09 -5.74 0.28
C ALA A 40 2.06 -5.25 -0.76
N ASP A 41 2.09 -3.96 -1.09
CA ASP A 41 1.20 -3.37 -2.09
C ASP A 41 1.92 -2.14 -2.67
N LEU A 42 2.75 -2.39 -3.67
CA LEU A 42 3.51 -1.42 -4.41
C LEU A 42 2.64 -0.68 -5.43
N VAL A 43 2.52 0.63 -5.23
CA VAL A 43 1.64 1.51 -6.00
C VAL A 43 2.45 2.62 -6.64
N VAL A 44 2.22 2.88 -7.93
CA VAL A 44 2.72 4.09 -8.59
C VAL A 44 1.74 5.23 -8.31
N THR A 45 2.08 6.10 -7.36
CA THR A 45 1.16 7.13 -6.84
C THR A 45 1.24 8.45 -7.59
N HIS A 46 2.39 8.76 -8.19
CA HIS A 46 2.57 9.98 -8.95
C HIS A 46 3.65 9.79 -10.03
N VAL A 47 3.41 10.37 -11.21
CA VAL A 47 4.41 10.49 -12.27
C VAL A 47 4.32 11.90 -12.81
N SER A 48 5.46 12.59 -12.88
CA SER A 48 5.57 13.90 -13.52
C SER A 48 6.64 13.88 -14.61
N LEU A 49 6.29 14.46 -15.75
CA LEU A 49 7.22 14.60 -16.87
C LEU A 49 8.27 15.65 -16.54
N ILE A 50 9.54 15.29 -16.66
CA ILE A 50 10.66 16.24 -16.59
C ILE A 50 10.99 16.71 -18.00
N SER A 51 11.18 15.77 -18.92
CA SER A 51 11.44 16.06 -20.34
C SER A 51 11.07 14.85 -21.21
N ALA A 52 10.58 15.11 -22.41
CA ALA A 52 10.57 14.11 -23.49
C ALA A 52 11.14 14.78 -24.73
N ALA A 53 12.22 14.23 -25.28
CA ALA A 53 12.91 14.82 -26.42
C ALA A 53 13.36 13.76 -27.40
N TRP A 54 13.31 14.10 -28.68
CA TRP A 54 13.93 13.29 -29.72
C TRP A 54 15.45 13.46 -29.71
N ASN A 55 16.17 12.35 -29.62
CA ASN A 55 17.61 12.33 -29.80
C ASN A 55 17.96 12.01 -31.27
N ASN A 56 18.56 12.98 -31.95
CA ASN A 56 18.89 12.87 -33.38
C ASN A 56 19.98 11.85 -33.70
N ASP A 57 20.90 11.57 -32.78
CA ASP A 57 21.99 10.63 -32.99
C ASP A 57 21.50 9.20 -32.81
N GLN A 58 20.68 8.98 -31.78
CA GLN A 58 20.12 7.67 -31.45
C GLN A 58 18.88 7.32 -32.28
N LYS A 59 18.28 8.33 -32.93
CA LYS A 59 16.97 8.21 -33.60
C LYS A 59 15.92 7.58 -32.67
N ALA A 60 15.86 8.10 -31.45
CA ALA A 60 15.03 7.56 -30.37
C ALA A 60 14.50 8.68 -29.48
N TRP A 61 13.34 8.44 -28.88
CA TRP A 61 12.81 9.28 -27.81
C TRP A 61 13.53 9.00 -26.48
N VAL A 62 13.92 10.06 -25.79
CA VAL A 62 14.44 10.03 -24.42
C VAL A 62 13.42 10.70 -23.51
N ILE A 63 12.87 9.92 -22.57
CA ILE A 63 11.79 10.34 -21.67
C ILE A 63 12.35 10.31 -20.25
N LYS A 64 12.33 11.46 -19.58
CA LYS A 64 12.71 11.61 -18.17
C LYS A 64 11.49 11.97 -17.33
N VAL A 65 11.32 11.26 -16.23
CA VAL A 65 10.17 11.42 -15.33
C VAL A 65 10.61 11.33 -13.88
N ASN A 66 9.91 12.05 -13.00
CA ASN A 66 9.92 11.75 -11.58
C ASN A 66 8.78 10.75 -11.31
N VAL A 67 9.09 9.66 -10.61
CA VAL A 67 8.12 8.62 -10.25
C VAL A 67 8.10 8.49 -8.73
N THR A 68 6.90 8.57 -8.15
CA THR A 68 6.65 8.30 -6.74
C THR A 68 6.02 6.93 -6.57
N VAL A 69 6.73 6.03 -5.88
CA VAL A 69 6.26 4.69 -5.54
C VAL A 69 6.01 4.60 -4.05
N LYS A 70 4.89 4.02 -3.65
CA LYS A 70 4.52 3.77 -2.26
C LYS A 70 4.28 2.28 -2.04
N ASN A 71 4.69 1.76 -0.88
CA ASN A 71 4.18 0.49 -0.39
C ASN A 71 2.96 0.76 0.52
N ALA A 72 1.75 0.60 0.00
CA ALA A 72 0.48 0.72 0.73
C ALA A 72 0.14 -0.54 1.55
N GLY A 73 1.01 -1.55 1.53
CA GLY A 73 0.84 -2.84 2.18
C GLY A 73 1.20 -2.84 3.66
N GLY A 74 1.04 -4.01 4.29
CA GLY A 74 1.30 -4.22 5.72
C GLY A 74 2.70 -4.75 6.05
N VAL A 75 3.49 -5.13 5.05
CA VAL A 75 4.86 -5.66 5.19
C VAL A 75 5.82 -4.95 4.25
N ILE A 76 7.12 -5.11 4.48
CA ILE A 76 8.16 -4.63 3.56
C ILE A 76 7.98 -5.26 2.16
N SER A 77 8.14 -4.45 1.11
CA SER A 77 8.14 -4.95 -0.26
C SER A 77 9.53 -5.50 -0.62
N PRO A 78 9.62 -6.51 -1.50
CA PRO A 78 10.85 -6.79 -2.23
C PRO A 78 11.25 -5.60 -3.13
N THR A 79 12.45 -5.68 -3.72
CA THR A 79 12.86 -4.78 -4.81
C THR A 79 11.96 -5.01 -6.02
N GLY A 80 11.30 -3.94 -6.48
CA GLY A 80 10.42 -3.95 -7.64
C GLY A 80 11.12 -3.55 -8.94
N ILE A 81 10.47 -3.84 -10.06
CA ILE A 81 10.90 -3.45 -11.41
C ILE A 81 9.90 -2.46 -12.01
N LEU A 82 10.38 -1.31 -12.45
CA LEU A 82 9.63 -0.34 -13.23
C LEU A 82 9.94 -0.49 -14.72
N ILE A 83 8.91 -0.39 -15.55
CA ILE A 83 9.06 -0.27 -17.01
C ILE A 83 8.28 0.94 -17.50
N GLY A 84 8.77 1.54 -18.59
CA GLY A 84 8.03 2.52 -19.37
C GLY A 84 7.19 1.82 -20.44
N LEU A 85 5.94 2.23 -20.59
CA LEU A 85 5.06 1.81 -21.67
C LEU A 85 4.69 3.03 -22.51
N VAL A 86 4.66 2.87 -23.84
CA VAL A 86 4.23 3.90 -24.79
C VAL A 86 3.05 3.43 -25.62
N LYS A 87 2.19 4.36 -26.01
CA LYS A 87 1.11 4.11 -26.95
C LYS A 87 0.97 5.29 -27.88
N LYS A 88 1.15 5.09 -29.19
CA LYS A 88 0.88 6.14 -30.19
C LYS A 88 -0.55 6.65 -30.06
N ASN A 89 -0.79 7.92 -30.36
CA ASN A 89 -2.13 8.52 -30.22
C ASN A 89 -3.22 7.75 -31.01
N ASN A 90 -2.85 7.21 -32.17
CA ASN A 90 -3.73 6.39 -33.02
C ASN A 90 -3.52 4.88 -32.82
N GLY A 91 -2.68 4.49 -31.85
CA GLY A 91 -2.37 3.11 -31.54
C GLY A 91 -3.38 2.50 -30.56
N ILE A 92 -3.66 1.21 -30.74
CA ILE A 92 -4.60 0.47 -29.88
C ILE A 92 -3.87 -0.19 -28.70
N ARG A 93 -2.57 -0.47 -28.83
CA ARG A 93 -1.79 -1.27 -27.88
C ARG A 93 -0.69 -0.45 -27.21
N TRP A 94 -0.44 -0.75 -25.94
CA TRP A 94 0.74 -0.30 -25.21
C TRP A 94 1.94 -1.17 -25.58
N GLU A 95 3.07 -0.53 -25.82
CA GLU A 95 4.33 -1.17 -26.18
C GLU A 95 5.36 -0.87 -25.09
N LYS A 96 6.13 -1.89 -24.72
CA LYS A 96 7.12 -1.81 -23.66
C LYS A 96 8.42 -1.20 -24.17
N LEU A 97 8.94 -0.21 -23.46
CA LEU A 97 10.29 0.28 -23.70
C LEU A 97 11.32 -0.71 -23.15
N PRO A 98 12.47 -0.90 -23.83
CA PRO A 98 13.41 -1.97 -23.52
C PRO A 98 14.15 -1.79 -22.19
N LEU A 99 14.20 -0.56 -21.65
CA LEU A 99 14.88 -0.29 -20.39
C LEU A 99 13.95 -0.45 -19.20
N ALA A 100 14.35 -1.31 -18.26
CA ALA A 100 13.73 -1.44 -16.96
C ALA A 100 14.58 -0.74 -15.89
N ALA A 101 13.91 -0.21 -14.85
CA ALA A 101 14.56 0.39 -13.70
C ALA A 101 14.16 -0.34 -12.41
N GLN A 102 15.00 -0.23 -11.38
CA GLN A 102 14.73 -0.86 -10.08
C GLN A 102 14.19 0.16 -9.08
N VAL A 103 13.26 -0.32 -8.25
CA VAL A 103 12.80 0.36 -7.04
C VAL A 103 13.23 -0.50 -5.86
N ASN A 104 14.05 0.06 -4.97
CA ASN A 104 14.50 -0.65 -3.78
C ASN A 104 13.31 -1.06 -2.89
N ALA A 105 13.51 -2.08 -2.06
CA ALA A 105 12.57 -2.49 -1.03
C ALA A 105 12.05 -1.29 -0.21
N LEU A 106 10.74 -1.25 0.02
CA LEU A 106 10.06 -0.21 0.79
C LEU A 106 9.37 -0.80 2.01
N ASN A 107 9.65 -0.24 3.18
CA ASN A 107 8.91 -0.56 4.40
C ASN A 107 7.41 -0.29 4.22
N ALA A 108 6.58 -0.95 5.02
CA ALA A 108 5.14 -0.72 5.01
C ALA A 108 4.81 0.77 5.21
N GLY A 109 3.96 1.31 4.34
CA GLY A 109 3.57 2.73 4.34
C GLY A 109 4.59 3.69 3.73
N ALA A 110 5.83 3.26 3.49
CA ALA A 110 6.90 4.14 2.98
C ALA A 110 6.66 4.52 1.51
N SER A 111 7.19 5.68 1.13
CA SER A 111 7.16 6.20 -0.24
C SER A 111 8.53 6.74 -0.64
N VAL A 112 8.86 6.61 -1.92
CA VAL A 112 10.09 7.16 -2.52
C VAL A 112 9.74 7.87 -3.81
N THR A 113 10.38 9.02 -4.06
CA THR A 113 10.33 9.71 -5.36
C THR A 113 11.74 9.72 -5.95
N LYS A 114 11.86 9.33 -7.23
CA LYS A 114 13.14 9.30 -7.93
C LYS A 114 12.97 9.64 -9.41
N GLU A 115 13.99 10.26 -9.99
CA GLU A 115 14.09 10.46 -11.44
C GLU A 115 14.46 9.15 -12.14
N TYR A 116 13.77 8.88 -13.25
CA TYR A 116 14.06 7.77 -14.16
C TYR A 116 14.14 8.28 -15.60
N THR A 117 15.04 7.67 -16.37
CA THR A 117 15.17 7.90 -17.81
C THR A 117 14.80 6.63 -18.56
N PHE A 118 13.90 6.74 -19.54
CA PHE A 118 13.51 5.67 -20.46
C PHE A 118 13.86 6.07 -21.88
N ILE A 119 14.27 5.10 -22.69
CA ILE A 119 14.71 5.33 -24.07
C ILE A 119 14.00 4.34 -24.98
N ASP A 120 13.39 4.85 -26.05
CA ASP A 120 12.79 4.04 -27.11
C ASP A 120 13.85 3.50 -28.08
N ARG A 121 14.65 2.53 -27.63
CA ARG A 121 15.72 1.95 -28.46
C ARG A 121 15.20 1.05 -29.57
N ASP A 122 13.99 0.53 -29.42
CA ASP A 122 13.35 -0.36 -30.39
C ASP A 122 12.66 0.42 -31.53
N LYS A 123 12.72 1.76 -31.48
CA LYS A 123 12.19 2.69 -32.49
C LYS A 123 10.70 2.49 -32.70
N ILE A 124 9.99 2.27 -31.60
CA ILE A 124 8.53 2.15 -31.58
C ILE A 124 7.93 3.46 -32.11
N LEU A 125 8.47 4.60 -31.69
CA LEU A 125 7.99 5.95 -31.97
C LEU A 125 8.84 6.65 -33.04
N GLY A 126 8.17 7.35 -33.95
CA GLY A 126 8.78 8.30 -34.87
C GLY A 126 8.99 9.67 -34.23
N VAL A 127 9.86 10.49 -34.84
CA VAL A 127 10.18 11.87 -34.38
C VAL A 127 8.95 12.77 -34.24
N ASN A 128 7.96 12.60 -35.13
CA ASN A 128 6.74 13.42 -35.16
C ASN A 128 5.56 12.76 -34.43
N ASP A 129 5.77 11.61 -33.79
CA ASP A 129 4.67 10.89 -33.13
C ASP A 129 4.20 11.67 -31.90
N ARG A 130 2.87 11.75 -31.76
CA ARG A 130 2.20 12.03 -30.49
C ARG A 130 1.92 10.70 -29.81
N PHE A 131 2.20 10.61 -28.53
CA PHE A 131 2.03 9.35 -27.81
C PHE A 131 1.66 9.59 -26.36
N SER A 132 1.07 8.57 -25.74
CA SER A 132 0.93 8.47 -24.30
C SER A 132 2.09 7.66 -23.73
N PHE A 133 2.53 8.03 -22.54
CA PHE A 133 3.54 7.32 -21.76
C PHE A 133 2.96 6.97 -20.40
N LEU A 134 3.20 5.76 -19.90
CA LEU A 134 2.86 5.40 -18.52
C LEU A 134 3.96 4.54 -17.91
N ILE A 135 3.96 4.48 -16.59
CA ILE A 135 4.87 3.64 -15.81
C ILE A 135 4.10 2.45 -15.26
N ARG A 136 4.66 1.26 -15.42
CA ARG A 136 4.18 0.03 -14.77
C ARG A 136 5.23 -0.48 -13.79
N LEU A 137 4.80 -0.73 -12.57
CA LEU A 137 5.56 -1.43 -11.54
C LEU A 137 5.22 -2.93 -11.58
N ASP A 138 6.20 -3.75 -11.20
CA ASP A 138 6.14 -5.21 -11.21
C ASP A 138 5.42 -5.81 -12.43
N PRO A 139 5.91 -5.54 -13.65
CA PRO A 139 5.21 -5.96 -14.87
C PRO A 139 5.14 -7.48 -15.06
N ALA A 140 5.93 -8.24 -14.31
CA ALA A 140 5.93 -9.70 -14.35
C ALA A 140 5.04 -10.32 -13.25
N ASN A 141 4.43 -9.49 -12.39
CA ASN A 141 3.66 -9.94 -11.23
C ASN A 141 4.49 -10.91 -10.36
N ALA A 142 5.75 -10.55 -10.12
CA ALA A 142 6.73 -11.36 -9.41
C ALA A 142 6.68 -11.13 -7.88
N ILE A 143 6.15 -9.98 -7.46
CA ILE A 143 5.91 -9.65 -6.07
C ILE A 143 4.46 -10.04 -5.79
N LYS A 144 4.25 -10.79 -4.70
CA LYS A 144 2.89 -11.09 -4.27
C LYS A 144 2.31 -9.89 -3.54
N GLU A 145 1.32 -9.23 -4.13
CA GLU A 145 0.75 -8.02 -3.58
C GLU A 145 -0.67 -8.22 -3.03
N GLY A 146 -1.13 -7.25 -2.25
CA GLY A 146 -2.52 -7.17 -1.79
C GLY A 146 -3.47 -6.74 -2.90
N ASN A 147 -2.96 -6.07 -3.94
CA ASN A 147 -3.69 -5.59 -5.09
C ASN A 147 -2.76 -5.49 -6.30
N GLU A 148 -3.04 -6.23 -7.37
CA GLU A 148 -2.22 -6.22 -8.60
C GLU A 148 -2.73 -5.22 -9.66
N ASN A 149 -3.74 -4.40 -9.33
CA ASN A 149 -4.42 -3.52 -10.28
C ASN A 149 -4.05 -2.04 -10.10
N ASN A 150 -3.12 -1.72 -9.21
CA ASN A 150 -2.70 -0.35 -8.87
C ASN A 150 -1.20 -0.09 -9.14
N ASN A 151 -0.53 -1.01 -9.83
CA ASN A 151 0.87 -0.88 -10.22
C ASN A 151 1.09 0.02 -11.45
N ASP A 152 0.01 0.41 -12.15
CA ASP A 152 0.05 1.30 -13.30
C ASP A 152 -0.17 2.76 -12.90
N SER A 153 0.65 3.66 -13.45
CA SER A 153 0.39 5.09 -13.38
C SER A 153 -0.75 5.51 -14.30
N ALA A 154 -1.31 6.70 -14.02
CA ALA A 154 -2.07 7.42 -15.03
C ALA A 154 -1.20 7.69 -16.29
N PRO A 155 -1.76 7.61 -17.52
CA PRO A 155 -1.06 8.00 -18.73
C PRO A 155 -0.73 9.49 -18.80
N LEU A 156 0.49 9.81 -19.21
CA LEU A 156 0.94 11.14 -19.58
C LEU A 156 0.85 11.31 -21.10
N ALA A 157 0.20 12.38 -21.56
CA ALA A 157 0.23 12.73 -22.98
C ALA A 157 1.53 13.46 -23.32
N ILE A 158 2.28 12.95 -24.29
CA ILE A 158 3.53 13.53 -24.77
C ILE A 158 3.27 14.17 -26.15
N PRO A 159 3.52 15.49 -26.30
CA PRO A 159 3.40 16.16 -27.59
C PRO A 159 4.53 15.74 -28.55
N PRO A 160 4.44 16.08 -29.85
CA PRO A 160 5.56 15.89 -30.77
C PRO A 160 6.79 16.66 -30.30
N SER A 161 7.97 16.25 -30.75
CA SER A 161 9.19 17.02 -30.51
C SER A 161 9.02 18.38 -31.20
N GLN A 162 9.32 19.45 -30.48
CA GLN A 162 9.55 20.75 -31.09
C GLN A 162 10.89 20.76 -31.83
#